data_AF-A0AAU3IPS1-F1
#
_entry.id   AF-A0AAU3IPS1-F1
#
_cell.length_a   1.000
_cell.length_b   1.000
_cell.length_c   1.000
_cell.angle_alpha   90.00
_cell.angle_beta   90.00
_cell.angle_gamma   90.00
#
_symmetry.space_group_name_H-M   'P 1'
#
loop_
_entity.id
_entity.type
_entity.pdbx_description
1 polymer ?
#
loop_
_entity_poly.entity_id
_entity_poly.type
_entity_poly.pdbx_seq_one_letter_code
_entity_poly.pdbx_strand_id
1 'polypeptide(L)'
;MYTVSKSKQVDEQITALPVEALAAFHEVTVFLQVAPWSGNPFVRERPDAPMRTQTFGDGGSGMVTYLIIEYRRLVEIIHVAWYG
;
A
#
# COMPACT_ATOMS: atom_id res chain seq x y z
N MET A 1 -14.03 4.22 7.01
CA MET A 1 -13.48 3.35 5.97
C MET A 1 -12.97 4.22 4.84
N TYR A 2 -11.81 3.88 4.28
CA TYR A 2 -11.21 4.54 3.12
C TYR A 2 -11.49 3.73 1.87
N THR A 3 -11.61 4.40 0.73
CA THR A 3 -11.57 3.77 -0.59
C THR A 3 -10.11 3.61 -1.02
N VAL A 4 -9.76 2.48 -1.62
CA VAL A 4 -8.42 2.27 -2.19
C VAL A 4 -8.51 2.38 -3.71
N SER A 5 -7.70 3.27 -4.28
CA SER A 5 -7.59 3.50 -5.71
C SER A 5 -6.19 3.13 -6.21
N LYS A 6 -6.13 2.78 -7.48
CA LYS A 6 -4.93 2.28 -8.18
C LYS A 6 -4.90 2.94 -9.55
N SER A 7 -3.71 3.37 -9.96
CA SER A 7 -3.48 3.83 -11.33
C SER A 7 -3.17 2.65 -12.25
N LYS A 8 -3.29 2.86 -13.57
CA LYS A 8 -2.91 1.85 -14.58
C LYS A 8 -1.48 1.33 -14.40
N GLN A 9 -0.55 2.21 -14.01
CA GLN A 9 0.83 1.84 -13.72
C GLN A 9 0.93 0.86 -12.55
N VAL A 10 0.10 1.02 -11.53
CA VAL A 10 0.05 0.12 -10.38
C VAL A 10 -0.60 -1.21 -10.76
N ASP A 11 -1.60 -1.22 -11.63
CA ASP A 11 -2.20 -2.47 -12.10
C ASP A 11 -1.20 -3.37 -12.84
N GLU A 12 -0.28 -2.78 -13.60
CA GLU A 12 0.82 -3.51 -14.25
C GLU A 12 1.78 -4.13 -13.20
N GLN A 13 2.07 -3.40 -12.11
CA GLN A 13 2.90 -3.91 -11.01
C GLN A 13 2.21 -5.04 -10.25
N ILE A 14 0.90 -4.94 -10.03
CA ILE A 14 0.09 -5.99 -9.37
C ILE A 14 0.02 -7.24 -10.26
N THR A 15 -0.14 -7.07 -11.57
CA THR A 15 -0.18 -8.18 -12.54
C THR A 15 1.16 -8.92 -12.61
N ALA A 16 2.27 -8.22 -12.33
CA ALA A 16 3.60 -8.81 -12.26
C ALA A 16 3.90 -9.51 -10.93
N LEU A 17 3.02 -9.39 -9.92
CA LEU A 17 3.20 -10.11 -8.65
C LEU A 17 3.09 -11.63 -8.87
N PRO A 18 3.92 -12.42 -8.19
CA PRO A 18 3.76 -13.86 -8.21
C PRO A 18 2.51 -14.27 -7.43
N VAL A 19 1.97 -15.45 -7.73
CA VAL A 19 0.66 -15.90 -7.21
C VAL A 19 0.63 -15.94 -5.69
N GLU A 20 1.73 -16.36 -5.06
CA GLU A 20 1.92 -16.41 -3.62
C GLU A 20 1.81 -15.03 -2.94
N ALA A 21 2.13 -13.94 -3.64
CA ALA A 21 2.06 -12.59 -3.10
C ALA A 21 0.64 -12.00 -3.14
N LEU A 22 -0.26 -12.56 -3.96
CA LEU A 22 -1.59 -11.98 -4.22
C LEU A 22 -2.48 -11.99 -2.97
N ALA A 23 -2.43 -13.04 -2.16
CA ALA A 23 -3.22 -13.13 -0.94
C ALA A 23 -2.80 -12.04 0.06
N ALA A 24 -1.50 -11.93 0.33
CA ALA A 24 -0.95 -10.92 1.22
C ALA A 24 -1.16 -9.48 0.69
N PHE A 25 -1.10 -9.29 -0.63
CA PHE A 25 -1.44 -8.01 -1.25
C PHE A 25 -2.93 -7.66 -1.09
N HIS A 26 -3.82 -8.65 -1.12
CA HIS A 26 -5.24 -8.43 -0.85
C HIS A 26 -5.47 -8.02 0.62
N GLU A 27 -4.79 -8.68 1.56
CA GLU A 27 -4.84 -8.32 2.99
C GLU A 27 -4.38 -6.89 3.24
N VAL A 28 -3.26 -6.46 2.62
CA VAL A 28 -2.79 -5.08 2.79
C VAL A 28 -3.80 -4.08 2.21
N THR A 29 -4.48 -4.41 1.11
CA THR A 29 -5.55 -3.57 0.56
C THR A 29 -6.70 -3.40 1.54
N VAL A 30 -7.11 -4.49 2.23
CA VAL A 30 -8.14 -4.43 3.28
C VAL A 30 -7.67 -3.58 4.47
N PHE A 31 -6.43 -3.77 4.90
CA PHE A 31 -5.82 -2.94 5.96
C PHE A 31 -5.86 -1.44 5.61
N LEU A 32 -5.53 -1.07 4.37
CA LEU A 32 -5.56 0.32 3.92
C LEU A 32 -6.98 0.93 3.91
N GLN A 33 -8.02 0.12 3.80
CA GLN A 33 -9.41 0.60 3.93
C GLN A 33 -9.78 0.92 5.38
N VAL A 34 -9.13 0.28 6.35
CA VAL A 34 -9.48 0.40 7.78
C VAL A 34 -8.56 1.41 8.49
N ALA A 35 -7.24 1.26 8.34
CA ALA A 35 -6.25 1.95 9.16
C ALA A 35 -5.00 2.39 8.36
N PRO A 36 -5.13 3.21 7.30
CA PRO A 36 -3.98 3.60 6.47
C PRO A 36 -2.95 4.45 7.23
N TRP A 37 -3.36 5.19 8.26
CA TRP A 37 -2.47 5.93 9.16
C TRP A 37 -1.68 5.04 10.14
N SER A 38 -1.81 3.71 10.08
CA SER A 38 -1.00 2.79 10.89
C SER A 38 0.26 2.30 10.16
N GLY A 39 0.43 2.59 8.87
CA GLY A 39 1.68 2.25 8.16
C GLY A 39 2.90 3.05 8.61
N ASN A 40 4.03 2.83 7.95
CA ASN A 40 5.24 3.58 8.21
C ASN A 40 5.24 4.89 7.41
N PRO A 41 5.74 6.01 7.97
CA PRO A 41 5.93 7.23 7.20
C PRO A 41 6.98 7.00 6.11
N PHE A 42 6.72 7.48 4.89
CA PHE A 42 7.66 7.35 3.78
C PHE A 42 8.98 8.10 4.06
N VAL A 43 8.87 9.28 4.70
CA VAL A 43 10.00 10.06 5.20
C VAL A 43 9.95 10.05 6.72
N ARG A 44 10.94 9.44 7.39
CA ARG A 44 10.94 9.26 8.85
C ARG A 44 10.87 10.58 9.62
N GLU A 45 11.48 11.61 9.07
CA GLU A 45 11.52 12.97 9.63
C GLU A 45 10.19 13.71 9.49
N ARG A 46 9.21 13.13 8.76
CA ARG A 46 7.88 13.69 8.54
C ARG A 46 6.79 12.65 8.86
N PRO A 47 6.61 12.29 10.15
CA PRO A 47 5.69 11.23 10.57
C PRO A 47 4.22 11.50 10.23
N ASP A 48 3.86 12.78 10.15
CA ASP A 48 2.49 13.25 9.82
C ASP A 48 2.26 13.40 8.31
N ALA A 49 3.26 13.11 7.47
CA ALA A 49 3.10 13.15 6.03
C ALA A 49 2.10 12.06 5.56
N PRO A 50 1.20 12.39 4.61
CA PRO A 50 0.19 11.45 4.13
C PRO A 50 0.76 10.33 3.25
N MET A 51 2.02 10.45 2.81
CA MET A 51 2.68 9.42 2.01
C MET A 51 3.35 8.40 2.93
N ARG A 52 3.01 7.13 2.75
CA ARG A 52 3.30 6.05 3.68
C ARG A 52 3.66 4.75 2.96
N THR A 53 4.30 3.86 3.70
CA THR A 53 4.63 2.51 3.25
C THR A 53 4.05 1.47 4.17
N GLN A 54 3.71 0.31 3.62
CA GLN A 54 3.27 -0.84 4.38
C GLN A 54 3.89 -2.09 3.77
N THR A 55 4.59 -2.87 4.59
CA THR A 55 5.10 -4.18 4.19
C THR A 55 3.97 -5.22 4.25
N PHE A 56 4.03 -6.21 3.37
CA PHE A 56 3.10 -7.33 3.29
C PHE A 56 3.85 -8.61 2.91
N GLY A 57 3.19 -9.76 3.04
CA GLY A 57 3.80 -11.06 2.83
C GLY A 57 4.69 -11.48 4.00
N ASP A 58 5.06 -12.76 4.00
CA ASP A 58 5.92 -13.32 5.04
C ASP A 58 7.25 -12.58 5.10
N GLY A 59 7.73 -12.26 6.30
CA GLY A 59 9.00 -11.56 6.50
C GLY A 59 9.08 -10.14 5.90
N GLY A 60 7.99 -9.59 5.36
CA GLY A 60 8.01 -8.31 4.64
C GLY A 60 8.53 -8.41 3.20
N SER A 61 8.35 -9.56 2.54
CA SER A 61 8.74 -9.78 1.14
C SER A 61 8.02 -8.88 0.13
N GLY A 62 6.95 -8.18 0.53
CA GLY A 62 6.27 -7.19 -0.29
C GLY A 62 6.23 -5.81 0.37
N MET A 63 6.15 -4.75 -0.44
CA MET A 63 5.94 -3.39 0.04
C MET A 63 4.98 -2.61 -0.86
N VAL A 64 4.04 -1.90 -0.22
CA VAL A 64 3.15 -0.94 -0.88
C VAL A 64 3.50 0.46 -0.41
N THR A 65 3.69 1.37 -1.35
CA THR A 65 3.78 2.81 -1.11
C THR A 65 2.47 3.46 -1.55
N TYR A 66 1.89 4.30 -0.70
CA TYR A 66 0.58 4.90 -0.93
C TYR A 66 0.50 6.33 -0.38
N LEU A 67 -0.49 7.07 -0.87
CA LEU A 67 -0.81 8.42 -0.46
C LEU A 67 -2.22 8.48 0.14
N ILE A 68 -2.34 9.04 1.35
CA ILE A 68 -3.62 9.26 2.01
C ILE A 68 -4.19 10.63 1.63
N ILE A 69 -5.35 10.63 0.99
CA ILE A 69 -6.12 11.81 0.62
C ILE A 69 -7.27 11.94 1.62
N GLU A 70 -6.96 12.52 2.79
CA GLU A 70 -7.83 12.45 3.98
C GLU A 70 -9.23 13.02 3.75
N TYR A 71 -9.34 14.18 3.09
CA TYR A 71 -10.63 14.84 2.86
C TYR A 71 -11.58 14.02 1.98
N ARG A 72 -11.08 13.04 1.20
CA ARG A 72 -11.88 12.10 0.40
C ARG A 72 -11.99 10.72 1.03
N ARG A 73 -11.30 10.49 2.16
CA ARG A 73 -11.11 9.15 2.72
C ARG A 73 -10.63 8.18 1.62
N LEU A 74 -9.63 8.62 0.85
CA LEU A 74 -9.10 7.89 -0.29
C LEU A 74 -7.63 7.55 -0.03
N VAL A 75 -7.24 6.34 -0.37
CA VAL A 75 -5.85 5.88 -0.41
C VAL A 75 -5.50 5.60 -1.86
N GLU A 76 -4.56 6.36 -2.41
CA GLU A 76 -4.01 6.12 -3.75
C GLU A 76 -2.75 5.27 -3.61
N ILE A 77 -2.74 4.06 -4.16
CA ILE A 77 -1.52 3.26 -4.26
C ILE A 77 -0.63 3.91 -5.33
N ILE A 78 0.63 4.16 -4.96
CA ILE A 78 1.64 4.78 -5.82
C ILE A 78 2.59 3.73 -6.39
N HIS A 79 2.95 2.73 -5.58
CA HIS A 79 3.90 1.70 -5.98
C HIS A 79 3.67 0.40 -5.20
N VAL A 80 3.85 -0.73 -5.88
CA VAL A 80 3.85 -2.07 -5.32
C VAL A 80 5.13 -2.77 -5.75
N ALA A 81 5.84 -3.35 -4.78
CA ALA A 81 7.06 -4.10 -5.01
C ALA A 81 7.00 -5.46 -4.31
N TRP A 82 7.63 -6.45 -4.93
CA TRP A 82 7.86 -7.78 -4.38
C TRP A 82 9.35 -8.09 -4.43
N TYR A 83 9.91 -8.58 -3.32
CA TYR A 83 11.34 -8.78 -3.11
C TYR A 83 11.73 -10.26 -3.00
N GLY A 84 10.77 -11.18 -2.84
CA GLY A 84 11.03 -12.62 -2.68
C GLY A 84 10.66 -13.13 -1.32
#